data_AF-A0A8J9RB12-F1
#
_entry.id   AF-A0A8J9RB12-F1
#
_cell.length_a   1.000
_cell.length_b   1.000
_cell.length_c   1.000
_cell.angle_alpha   90.00
_cell.angle_beta   90.00
_cell.angle_gamma   90.00
#
_symmetry.space_group_name_H-M   'P 1'
#
loop_
_entity.id
_entity.type
_entity.pdbx_description
1 polymer ?
#
loop_
_entity_poly.entity_id
_entity_poly.type
_entity_poly.pdbx_seq_one_letter_code
_entity_poly.pdbx_strand_id
1 'polypeptide(L)'
;MADIDRSASAPPDVSVHSIQITADSSHHGGSHFNSDVNIDGRNRHDPLELGVFPRPDDEINKTDTSSGGVWNSFKSFPYKLKGGQDTPLTIPSACDIFWSGLGAFCGILLLSGLTQWLEPAYNLPLLYASFGASAVLVFGVISSPLAQPRNFIGGQVLSAVVGCAIRLALQDVLWVSAALGMSLALVVMMLTKTVHPPGGATALIAATANPLRPWQGFQFVVCIGIGSVGMLLVALVFNNLHLRKRYPMFW
;
A
#
# COMPACT_ATOMS: atom_id res chain seq x y z
N MET A 1 -13.89 -33.68 -55.30
CA MET A 1 -13.25 -32.50 -55.94
C MET A 1 -13.05 -31.50 -54.80
N ALA A 2 -12.00 -31.67 -53.99
CA ALA A 2 -10.68 -31.02 -54.10
C ALA A 2 -10.78 -29.51 -53.80
N ASP A 3 -9.94 -28.82 -53.04
CA ASP A 3 -8.76 -29.12 -52.23
C ASP A 3 -8.54 -27.87 -51.33
N ILE A 4 -8.08 -28.11 -50.12
CA ILE A 4 -6.97 -27.46 -49.38
C ILE A 4 -6.41 -26.13 -49.95
N ASP A 5 -6.37 -25.05 -49.15
CA ASP A 5 -5.08 -24.42 -48.84
C ASP A 5 -5.05 -23.68 -47.48
N ARG A 6 -3.96 -23.92 -46.75
CA ARG A 6 -3.53 -23.25 -45.52
C ARG A 6 -2.44 -22.24 -45.91
N SER A 7 -2.61 -20.98 -45.55
CA SER A 7 -1.46 -20.08 -45.28
C SER A 7 -1.91 -19.06 -44.22
N ALA A 8 -1.47 -19.17 -42.96
CA ALA A 8 -0.13 -18.87 -42.45
C ALA A 8 0.27 -17.40 -42.69
N SER A 9 -0.31 -16.48 -41.92
CA SER A 9 0.24 -15.14 -41.70
C SER A 9 0.82 -15.05 -40.29
N ALA A 10 2.13 -15.25 -40.19
CA ALA A 10 2.90 -14.99 -38.99
C ALA A 10 3.08 -13.47 -38.80
N PRO A 11 2.97 -12.93 -37.56
CA PRO A 11 3.51 -11.62 -37.24
C PRO A 11 5.04 -11.68 -36.99
N PRO A 12 5.77 -10.58 -37.21
CA PRO A 12 7.22 -10.57 -37.35
C PRO A 12 7.98 -10.70 -36.02
N ASP A 13 9.17 -11.27 -36.19
CA ASP A 13 10.28 -11.44 -35.27
C ASP A 13 10.62 -10.16 -34.48
N VAL A 14 10.48 -10.19 -33.16
CA VAL A 14 11.09 -9.21 -32.24
C VAL A 14 12.06 -9.97 -31.35
N SER A 15 13.27 -10.09 -31.88
CA SER A 15 14.46 -10.53 -31.19
C SER A 15 14.84 -9.48 -30.13
N VAL A 16 14.43 -9.73 -28.88
CA VAL A 16 14.92 -8.98 -27.73
C VAL A 16 16.14 -9.71 -27.17
N HIS A 17 17.29 -9.06 -27.32
CA HIS A 17 18.58 -9.45 -26.79
C HIS A 17 18.53 -9.98 -25.35
N SER A 18 18.99 -11.21 -25.19
CA SER A 18 19.40 -11.81 -23.92
C SER A 18 20.55 -10.99 -23.33
N ILE A 19 20.29 -10.21 -22.29
CA ILE A 19 21.34 -9.60 -21.47
C ILE A 19 21.90 -10.71 -20.56
N GLN A 20 23.05 -11.26 -20.95
CA GLN A 20 23.88 -12.06 -20.05
C GLN A 20 24.54 -11.13 -19.03
N ILE A 21 24.32 -11.38 -17.74
CA ILE A 21 25.14 -10.78 -16.67
C ILE A 21 26.29 -11.76 -16.39
N THR A 22 27.47 -11.40 -16.88
CA THR A 22 28.73 -12.05 -16.56
C THR A 22 29.19 -11.58 -15.18
N ALA A 23 29.48 -12.54 -14.30
CA ALA A 23 30.19 -12.30 -13.05
C ALA A 23 31.67 -12.06 -13.35
N ASP A 24 32.24 -11.01 -12.76
CA ASP A 24 33.70 -10.92 -12.59
C ASP A 24 34.06 -10.39 -11.20
N SER A 25 35.09 -11.01 -10.67
CA SER A 25 35.69 -10.93 -9.36
C SER A 25 37.06 -10.27 -9.48
N SER A 26 37.39 -9.28 -8.64
CA SER A 26 38.77 -9.13 -8.12
C SER A 26 38.94 -7.96 -7.13
N HIS A 27 39.45 -8.35 -5.96
CA HIS A 27 40.44 -7.72 -5.09
C HIS A 27 40.87 -6.25 -5.27
N HIS A 28 40.78 -5.49 -4.17
CA HIS A 28 41.83 -4.67 -3.50
C HIS A 28 41.25 -4.31 -2.11
N GLY A 29 41.87 -4.52 -0.94
CA GLY A 29 43.27 -4.35 -0.54
C GLY A 29 43.42 -2.98 0.14
N GLY A 30 43.54 -2.92 1.48
CA GLY A 30 43.95 -1.69 2.18
C GLY A 30 43.34 -1.43 3.56
N SER A 31 44.10 -1.80 4.59
CA SER A 31 43.96 -1.46 6.00
C SER A 31 44.18 0.03 6.30
N HIS A 32 43.36 0.65 7.16
CA HIS A 32 43.82 1.72 8.07
C HIS A 32 42.99 1.76 9.35
N PHE A 33 43.67 1.40 10.44
CA PHE A 33 43.30 1.57 11.83
C PHE A 33 43.53 3.05 12.19
N ASN A 34 42.51 3.75 12.70
CA ASN A 34 42.75 4.95 13.48
C ASN A 34 41.82 4.97 14.69
N SER A 35 42.46 5.10 15.83
CA SER A 35 41.92 5.16 17.17
C SER A 35 41.80 6.62 17.56
N ASP A 36 40.58 7.13 17.75
CA ASP A 36 40.38 8.36 18.52
C ASP A 36 39.17 8.18 19.43
N VAL A 37 39.50 7.86 20.68
CA VAL A 37 38.63 8.04 21.84
C VAL A 37 38.57 9.54 22.12
N ASN A 38 37.38 10.14 22.06
CA ASN A 38 37.12 11.32 22.85
C ASN A 38 35.80 11.19 23.60
N ILE A 39 35.92 11.23 24.92
CA ILE A 39 34.85 11.24 25.89
C ILE A 39 34.33 12.67 25.94
N ASP A 40 33.04 12.88 25.66
CA ASP A 40 32.33 13.98 26.29
C ASP A 40 30.94 13.52 26.73
N GLY A 41 30.66 13.74 28.01
CA GLY A 41 29.45 13.33 28.67
C GLY A 41 28.39 14.41 28.54
N ARG A 42 27.21 14.06 28.03
CA ARG A 42 25.98 14.74 28.40
C ARG A 42 24.75 13.84 28.29
N ASN A 43 23.93 13.97 29.33
CA ASN A 43 22.74 13.23 29.71
C ASN A 43 21.70 12.93 28.62
N ARG A 44 21.20 11.69 28.70
CA ARG A 44 19.79 11.22 28.73
C ARG A 44 18.70 12.11 28.09
N HIS A 45 18.09 11.54 27.05
CA HIS A 45 16.66 11.43 26.73
C HIS A 45 15.68 12.49 27.29
N ASP A 46 15.20 13.33 26.38
CA ASP A 46 13.79 13.72 26.27
C ASP A 46 13.36 13.57 24.79
N PRO A 47 12.44 12.65 24.43
CA PRO A 47 11.94 12.57 23.06
C PRO A 47 10.47 12.98 22.99
N LEU A 48 10.14 14.28 23.10
CA LEU A 48 8.84 14.84 22.72
C LEU A 48 8.94 16.35 22.38
N GLU A 49 9.59 16.70 21.26
CA GLU A 49 9.29 17.96 20.56
C GLU A 49 8.81 17.65 19.14
N LEU A 50 7.51 17.37 19.05
CA LEU A 50 6.75 17.48 17.82
C LEU A 50 6.30 18.94 17.67
N GLY A 51 7.11 19.72 16.94
CA GLY A 51 6.90 21.11 16.56
C GLY A 51 8.25 21.80 16.53
N VAL A 52 8.71 22.53 15.51
CA VAL A 52 8.06 23.33 14.48
C VAL A 52 9.11 23.50 13.36
N PHE A 53 8.72 23.50 12.09
CA PHE A 53 9.64 23.71 10.97
C PHE A 53 9.98 25.20 10.79
N PRO A 54 11.26 25.61 10.77
CA PRO A 54 11.65 26.86 10.11
C PRO A 54 12.15 26.53 8.70
N ARG A 55 11.49 27.10 7.69
CA ARG A 55 12.00 27.18 6.32
C ARG A 55 12.47 28.63 6.07
N PRO A 56 13.34 28.88 5.07
CA PRO A 56 14.10 30.13 4.89
C PRO A 56 13.30 31.42 4.61
N ASP A 57 12.01 31.43 4.90
CA ASP A 57 11.07 32.53 4.74
C ASP A 57 10.43 32.95 6.08
N ASP A 58 11.11 32.71 7.22
CA ASP A 58 10.83 33.31 8.54
C ASP A 58 10.72 34.87 8.53
N GLU A 59 10.79 35.49 7.35
CA GLU A 59 10.84 36.92 7.07
C GLU A 59 9.80 37.42 6.03
N ILE A 60 8.78 36.64 5.62
CA ILE A 60 7.70 37.18 4.79
C ILE A 60 6.46 37.51 5.63
N ASN A 61 6.65 38.55 6.43
CA ASN A 61 5.68 39.54 6.89
C ASN A 61 4.36 39.06 7.50
N LYS A 62 4.33 39.13 8.84
CA LYS A 62 3.13 39.27 9.66
C LYS A 62 2.32 40.51 9.22
N THR A 63 1.34 40.33 8.34
CA THR A 63 0.05 41.04 8.28
C THR A 63 -0.63 40.66 6.97
N ASP A 64 -1.71 39.87 7.04
CA ASP A 64 -2.95 40.12 6.30
C ASP A 64 -3.93 38.95 6.49
N THR A 65 -4.90 39.19 7.35
CA THR A 65 -6.06 38.35 7.56
C THR A 65 -6.97 38.31 6.32
N SER A 66 -7.30 37.08 5.93
CA SER A 66 -8.55 36.60 5.30
C SER A 66 -8.86 36.72 3.79
N SER A 67 -8.01 37.24 2.90
CA SER A 67 -8.27 37.09 1.44
C SER A 67 -7.05 36.78 0.55
N GLY A 68 -5.82 37.02 1.04
CA GLY A 68 -4.58 36.68 0.33
C GLY A 68 -4.12 35.23 0.50
N GLY A 69 -4.66 34.49 1.48
CA GLY A 69 -4.18 33.17 1.87
C GLY A 69 -4.35 32.08 0.81
N VAL A 70 -5.48 32.06 0.09
CA VAL A 70 -5.74 31.06 -0.95
C VAL A 70 -4.82 31.27 -2.15
N TRP A 71 -4.72 32.51 -2.63
CA TRP A 71 -3.85 32.88 -3.76
C TRP A 71 -2.37 32.66 -3.44
N ASN A 72 -1.93 32.96 -2.22
CA ASN A 72 -0.57 32.68 -1.79
C ASN A 72 -0.31 31.17 -1.74
N SER A 73 -1.28 30.35 -1.30
CA SER A 73 -1.23 28.88 -1.28
C SER A 73 -1.17 28.23 -2.67
N PHE A 74 -1.73 28.89 -3.71
CA PHE A 74 -1.56 28.49 -5.12
C PHE A 74 -0.18 28.84 -5.69
N LYS A 75 0.40 30.01 -5.34
CA LYS A 75 1.74 30.44 -5.82
C LYS A 75 2.89 29.57 -5.27
N SER A 76 2.88 29.33 -3.97
CA SER A 76 2.45 28.04 -3.46
C SER A 76 3.00 26.72 -4.01
N PHE A 77 2.17 26.22 -4.90
CA PHE A 77 2.09 24.84 -5.32
C PHE A 77 3.34 24.37 -6.09
N PRO A 78 3.89 25.11 -7.07
CA PRO A 78 5.08 24.67 -7.80
C PRO A 78 6.31 24.47 -6.91
N TYR A 79 6.47 25.22 -5.82
CA TYR A 79 7.60 25.00 -4.92
C TYR A 79 7.40 23.75 -4.04
N LYS A 80 6.15 23.37 -3.74
CA LYS A 80 5.84 22.10 -3.04
C LYS A 80 6.13 20.88 -3.92
N LEU A 81 6.00 21.01 -5.25
CA LEU A 81 6.30 19.94 -6.20
C LEU A 81 7.80 19.59 -6.30
N LYS A 82 8.69 20.49 -5.91
CA LYS A 82 10.14 20.22 -5.90
C LYS A 82 10.56 19.22 -4.81
N GLY A 83 9.65 18.84 -3.91
CA GLY A 83 10.00 18.11 -2.70
C GLY A 83 10.82 18.98 -1.76
N GLY A 84 11.23 18.43 -0.63
CA GLY A 84 12.04 19.19 0.33
C GLY A 84 12.36 18.42 1.61
N GLN A 85 12.32 17.09 1.53
CA GLN A 85 12.73 16.20 2.60
C GLN A 85 13.56 15.10 1.96
N ASP A 86 14.80 14.95 2.44
CA ASP A 86 15.63 13.80 2.13
C ASP A 86 15.17 12.64 3.01
N THR A 87 14.47 11.68 2.43
CA THR A 87 14.26 10.38 3.06
C THR A 87 15.21 9.39 2.41
N PRO A 88 16.37 9.06 3.03
CA PRO A 88 17.20 8.00 2.50
C PRO A 88 16.40 6.69 2.51
N LEU A 89 16.11 6.15 1.33
CA LEU A 89 15.52 4.82 1.18
C LEU A 89 16.57 3.80 1.63
N THR A 90 16.52 3.40 2.89
CA THR A 90 17.40 2.35 3.43
C THR A 90 16.99 1.02 2.81
N ILE A 91 17.88 0.41 2.04
CA ILE A 91 17.65 -0.91 1.44
C ILE A 91 17.71 -1.95 2.57
N PRO A 92 16.63 -2.73 2.78
CA PRO A 92 16.60 -3.77 3.80
C PRO A 92 17.58 -4.92 3.46
N SER A 93 17.93 -5.73 4.45
CA SER A 93 18.84 -6.86 4.22
C SER A 93 18.24 -7.89 3.26
N ALA A 94 19.07 -8.63 2.52
CA ALA A 94 18.58 -9.66 1.59
C ALA A 94 17.68 -10.72 2.27
N CYS A 95 17.99 -11.04 3.53
CA CYS A 95 17.18 -11.93 4.36
C CYS A 95 15.79 -11.33 4.61
N ASP A 96 15.70 -10.03 4.95
CA ASP A 96 14.43 -9.35 5.16
C ASP A 96 13.58 -9.31 3.90
N ILE A 97 14.20 -9.04 2.74
CA ILE A 97 13.54 -9.03 1.44
C ILE A 97 12.96 -10.41 1.13
N PHE A 98 13.76 -11.46 1.32
CA PHE A 98 13.32 -12.84 1.09
C PHE A 98 12.13 -13.22 1.98
N TRP A 99 12.20 -12.94 3.29
CA TRP A 99 11.10 -13.23 4.22
C TRP A 99 9.84 -12.42 3.92
N SER A 100 9.99 -11.14 3.54
CA SER A 100 8.86 -10.30 3.12
C SER A 100 8.20 -10.83 1.84
N GLY A 101 8.99 -11.26 0.85
CA GLY A 101 8.49 -11.87 -0.37
C GLY A 101 7.78 -13.21 -0.11
N LEU A 102 8.37 -14.07 0.72
CA LEU A 102 7.79 -15.35 1.11
C LEU A 102 6.47 -15.18 1.88
N GLY A 103 6.43 -14.23 2.83
CA GLY A 103 5.21 -13.90 3.58
C GLY A 103 4.09 -13.39 2.67
N ALA A 104 4.42 -12.47 1.74
CA ALA A 104 3.46 -11.98 0.74
C ALA A 104 2.95 -13.10 -0.17
N PHE A 105 3.85 -13.98 -0.65
CA PHE A 105 3.49 -15.15 -1.43
C PHE A 105 2.53 -16.06 -0.67
N CYS A 106 2.85 -16.43 0.57
CA CYS A 106 1.99 -17.29 1.39
C CYS A 106 0.64 -16.63 1.71
N GLY A 107 0.61 -15.31 1.96
CA GLY A 107 -0.62 -14.56 2.20
C GLY A 107 -1.53 -14.57 0.97
N ILE A 108 -1.00 -14.20 -0.19
CA ILE A 108 -1.78 -14.22 -1.43
C ILE A 108 -2.16 -15.64 -1.84
N LEU A 109 -1.28 -16.64 -1.64
CA LEU A 109 -1.57 -18.04 -1.92
C LEU A 109 -2.73 -18.55 -1.05
N LEU A 110 -2.78 -18.19 0.23
CA LEU A 110 -3.91 -18.54 1.10
C LEU A 110 -5.22 -17.97 0.56
N LEU A 111 -5.25 -16.66 0.25
CA LEU A 111 -6.47 -16.02 -0.25
C LEU A 111 -6.88 -16.56 -1.62
N SER A 112 -5.92 -16.79 -2.51
CA SER A 112 -6.13 -17.38 -3.83
C SER A 112 -6.68 -18.80 -3.72
N GLY A 113 -6.05 -19.64 -2.88
CA GLY A 113 -6.51 -20.99 -2.61
C GLY A 113 -7.92 -21.01 -2.05
N LEU A 114 -8.20 -20.23 -1.00
CA LEU A 114 -9.55 -20.14 -0.44
C LEU A 114 -10.59 -19.67 -1.46
N THR A 115 -10.22 -18.71 -2.32
CA THR A 115 -11.09 -18.25 -3.42
C THR A 115 -11.40 -19.39 -4.39
N GLN A 116 -10.39 -20.16 -4.82
CA GLN A 116 -10.55 -21.31 -5.72
C GLN A 116 -11.56 -22.35 -5.18
N TRP A 117 -11.61 -22.56 -3.86
CA TRP A 117 -12.52 -23.54 -3.24
C TRP A 117 -13.89 -22.96 -2.87
N LEU A 118 -13.95 -21.70 -2.42
CA LEU A 118 -15.17 -21.09 -1.88
C LEU A 118 -16.00 -20.36 -2.93
N GLU A 119 -15.38 -19.83 -3.98
CA GLU A 119 -16.08 -19.11 -5.04
C GLU A 119 -17.06 -20.02 -5.80
N PRO A 120 -16.68 -21.23 -6.29
CA PRO A 120 -17.60 -22.06 -7.05
C PRO A 120 -18.76 -22.61 -6.20
N ALA A 121 -18.51 -22.87 -4.91
CA ALA A 121 -19.51 -23.48 -4.02
C ALA A 121 -20.46 -22.45 -3.39
N TYR A 122 -19.95 -21.27 -3.03
CA TYR A 122 -20.67 -20.28 -2.22
C TYR A 122 -20.68 -18.87 -2.82
N ASN A 123 -20.09 -18.66 -4.00
CA ASN A 123 -19.89 -17.35 -4.63
C ASN A 123 -19.10 -16.38 -3.72
N LEU A 124 -18.16 -16.88 -2.93
CA LEU A 124 -17.35 -16.09 -1.99
C LEU A 124 -15.91 -15.89 -2.49
N PRO A 125 -15.65 -14.98 -3.44
CA PRO A 125 -14.29 -14.62 -3.80
C PRO A 125 -13.65 -13.84 -2.66
N LEU A 126 -12.51 -14.32 -2.15
CA LEU A 126 -11.78 -13.68 -1.05
C LEU A 126 -10.59 -12.85 -1.53
N LEU A 127 -10.09 -13.13 -2.73
CA LEU A 127 -8.98 -12.41 -3.33
C LEU A 127 -9.47 -11.27 -4.22
N TYR A 128 -9.04 -10.06 -3.87
CA TYR A 128 -9.28 -8.83 -4.60
C TYR A 128 -7.94 -8.09 -4.80
N ALA A 129 -7.87 -7.26 -5.84
CA ALA A 129 -6.64 -6.53 -6.18
C ALA A 129 -6.11 -5.66 -5.03
N SER A 130 -6.97 -5.15 -4.15
CA SER A 130 -6.56 -4.39 -2.95
C SER A 130 -5.71 -5.21 -1.98
N PHE A 131 -5.89 -6.53 -1.91
CA PHE A 131 -5.05 -7.39 -1.08
C PHE A 131 -3.61 -7.49 -1.59
N GLY A 132 -3.37 -7.30 -2.89
CA GLY A 132 -2.02 -7.21 -3.44
C GLY A 132 -1.24 -6.03 -2.86
N ALA A 133 -1.84 -4.83 -2.87
CA ALA A 133 -1.24 -3.65 -2.24
C ALA A 133 -1.14 -3.78 -0.71
N SER A 134 -2.11 -4.45 -0.08
CA SER A 134 -2.06 -4.78 1.34
C SER A 134 -0.87 -5.69 1.67
N ALA A 135 -0.55 -6.67 0.80
CA ALA A 135 0.61 -7.55 0.98
C ALA A 135 1.92 -6.76 1.03
N VAL A 136 2.07 -5.80 0.10
CA VAL A 136 3.26 -4.95 0.05
C VAL A 136 3.42 -4.16 1.35
N LEU A 137 2.35 -3.61 1.91
CA LEU A 137 2.42 -2.86 3.17
C LEU A 137 2.68 -3.78 4.37
N VAL A 138 1.89 -4.85 4.51
CA VAL A 138 1.87 -5.71 5.70
C VAL A 138 3.12 -6.59 5.81
N PHE A 139 3.75 -6.96 4.69
CA PHE A 139 4.98 -7.77 4.70
C PHE A 139 6.22 -6.94 4.37
N GLY A 140 6.11 -5.93 3.49
CA GLY A 140 7.25 -5.12 3.03
C GLY A 140 7.56 -3.92 3.92
N VAL A 141 6.56 -3.32 4.57
CA VAL A 141 6.72 -2.09 5.38
C VAL A 141 6.06 -2.24 6.75
N ILE A 142 6.46 -3.27 7.49
CA ILE A 142 5.88 -3.66 8.79
C ILE A 142 5.90 -2.55 9.86
N SER A 143 6.88 -1.64 9.79
CA SER A 143 7.05 -0.53 10.73
C SER A 143 6.09 0.62 10.45
N SER A 144 5.43 0.60 9.29
CA SER A 144 4.47 1.63 8.93
C SER A 144 3.25 1.57 9.86
N PRO A 145 2.80 2.72 10.39
CA PRO A 145 1.50 2.81 11.05
C PRO A 145 0.35 2.31 10.17
N LEU A 146 0.45 2.47 8.84
CA LEU A 146 -0.59 2.10 7.88
C LEU A 146 -0.71 0.58 7.69
N ALA A 147 0.32 -0.17 8.06
CA ALA A 147 0.38 -1.63 7.99
C ALA A 147 -0.13 -2.30 9.27
N GLN A 148 -0.42 -1.55 10.34
CA GLN A 148 -0.87 -2.13 11.60
C GLN A 148 -2.27 -2.75 11.48
N PRO A 149 -2.60 -3.78 12.29
CA PRO A 149 -3.79 -4.59 12.10
C PRO A 149 -5.12 -3.82 12.11
N ARG A 150 -5.26 -2.82 12.98
CA ARG A 150 -6.47 -1.99 13.05
C ARG A 150 -6.68 -1.19 11.78
N ASN A 151 -5.60 -0.63 11.22
CA ASN A 151 -5.68 0.10 9.97
C ASN A 151 -5.98 -0.87 8.82
N PHE A 152 -5.32 -2.03 8.79
CA PHE A 152 -5.56 -3.04 7.77
C PHE A 152 -7.01 -3.55 7.76
N ILE A 153 -7.52 -4.08 8.88
CA ILE A 153 -8.90 -4.61 8.95
C ILE A 153 -9.90 -3.47 8.85
N GLY A 154 -9.75 -2.43 9.68
CA GLY A 154 -10.70 -1.32 9.75
C GLY A 154 -10.79 -0.57 8.43
N GLY A 155 -9.66 -0.27 7.81
CA GLY A 155 -9.61 0.42 6.53
C GLY A 155 -10.22 -0.40 5.39
N GLN A 156 -9.95 -1.71 5.31
CA GLN A 156 -10.56 -2.58 4.30
C GLN A 156 -12.09 -2.70 4.48
N VAL A 157 -12.55 -2.99 5.70
CA VAL A 157 -13.98 -3.23 5.99
C VAL A 157 -14.80 -1.94 5.87
N LEU A 158 -14.34 -0.82 6.45
CA LEU A 158 -15.04 0.46 6.33
C LEU A 158 -15.11 0.94 4.87
N SER A 159 -14.03 0.76 4.12
CA SER A 159 -14.02 1.10 2.70
C SER A 159 -14.98 0.23 1.88
N ALA A 160 -15.07 -1.07 2.17
CA ALA A 160 -16.04 -1.95 1.54
C ALA A 160 -17.48 -1.50 1.82
N VAL A 161 -17.80 -1.15 3.07
CA VAL A 161 -19.13 -0.66 3.47
C VAL A 161 -19.47 0.64 2.72
N VAL A 162 -18.56 1.61 2.71
CA VAL A 162 -18.78 2.91 2.05
C VAL A 162 -18.94 2.73 0.54
N GLY A 163 -18.07 1.95 -0.11
CA GLY A 163 -18.16 1.69 -1.54
C GLY A 163 -19.47 0.99 -1.93
N CYS A 164 -19.91 -0.01 -1.15
CA CYS A 164 -21.21 -0.65 -1.35
C CYS A 164 -22.38 0.32 -1.12
N ALA A 165 -22.33 1.16 -0.09
CA ALA A 165 -23.38 2.13 0.19
C ALA A 165 -23.56 3.14 -0.97
N ILE A 166 -22.46 3.66 -1.49
CA ILE A 166 -22.48 4.56 -2.66
C ILE A 166 -23.01 3.83 -3.90
N ARG A 167 -22.55 2.58 -4.14
CA ARG A 167 -23.03 1.79 -5.28
C ARG A 167 -24.53 1.51 -5.23
N LEU A 168 -25.05 1.23 -4.03
CA LEU A 168 -26.48 0.99 -3.80
C LEU A 168 -27.30 2.27 -3.99
N ALA A 169 -26.76 3.43 -3.62
CA ALA A 169 -27.43 4.72 -3.80
C ALA A 169 -27.39 5.22 -5.26
N LEU A 170 -26.31 4.96 -5.99
CA LEU A 170 -26.07 5.46 -7.35
C LEU A 170 -25.90 4.29 -8.33
N GLN A 171 -27.01 3.63 -8.66
CA GLN A 171 -26.99 2.45 -9.54
C GLN A 171 -26.65 2.79 -11.00
N ASP A 172 -27.10 3.95 -11.49
CA ASP A 172 -27.06 4.29 -12.92
C ASP A 172 -25.84 5.14 -13.34
N VAL A 173 -25.10 5.71 -12.38
CA VAL A 173 -24.04 6.69 -12.67
C VAL A 173 -22.68 6.20 -12.18
N LEU A 174 -22.08 5.28 -12.96
CA LEU A 174 -20.85 4.57 -12.58
C LEU A 174 -19.65 5.50 -12.28
N TRP A 175 -19.43 6.52 -13.13
CA TRP A 175 -18.27 7.41 -13.01
C TRP A 175 -18.33 8.28 -11.73
N VAL A 176 -19.54 8.73 -11.34
CA VAL A 176 -19.75 9.45 -10.07
C VAL A 176 -19.61 8.50 -8.89
N SER A 177 -20.22 7.31 -8.97
CA SER A 177 -20.14 6.28 -7.92
C SER A 177 -18.68 5.97 -7.59
N ALA A 178 -17.83 5.76 -8.61
CA ALA A 178 -16.41 5.49 -8.45
C ALA A 178 -15.67 6.60 -7.67
N ALA A 179 -15.84 7.86 -8.10
CA ALA A 179 -15.18 9.01 -7.49
C ALA A 179 -15.67 9.25 -6.06
N LEU A 180 -16.99 9.18 -5.83
CA LEU A 180 -17.58 9.36 -4.51
C LEU A 180 -17.23 8.22 -3.55
N GLY A 181 -17.28 6.97 -4.02
CA GLY A 181 -16.97 5.78 -3.22
C GLY A 181 -15.55 5.82 -2.67
N MET A 182 -14.57 6.10 -3.54
CA MET A 182 -13.17 6.23 -3.10
C MET A 182 -12.99 7.41 -2.15
N SER A 183 -13.43 8.61 -2.54
CA SER A 183 -13.16 9.83 -1.78
C SER A 183 -13.84 9.83 -0.42
N LEU A 184 -15.08 9.33 -0.34
CA LEU A 184 -15.79 9.20 0.93
C LEU A 184 -15.16 8.12 1.82
N ALA A 185 -14.70 7.00 1.25
CA ALA A 185 -13.99 5.98 2.02
C ALA A 185 -12.69 6.53 2.63
N LEU A 186 -11.96 7.37 1.88
CA LEU A 186 -10.79 8.07 2.41
C LEU A 186 -11.17 8.98 3.59
N VAL A 187 -12.21 9.79 3.45
CA VAL A 187 -12.71 10.66 4.55
C VAL A 187 -13.09 9.83 5.77
N VAL A 188 -13.84 8.74 5.59
CA VAL A 188 -14.24 7.86 6.69
C VAL A 188 -13.01 7.27 7.38
N MET A 189 -12.04 6.75 6.64
CA MET A 189 -10.80 6.21 7.20
C MET A 189 -9.98 7.26 7.98
N MET A 190 -9.95 8.52 7.51
CA MET A 190 -9.31 9.62 8.24
C MET A 190 -10.03 9.91 9.56
N LEU A 191 -11.37 9.94 9.55
CA LEU A 191 -12.17 10.20 10.75
C LEU A 191 -12.03 9.07 11.80
N THR A 192 -11.99 7.81 11.37
CA THR A 192 -11.87 6.65 12.26
C THR A 192 -10.42 6.35 12.67
N LYS A 193 -9.45 7.10 12.12
CA LYS A 193 -8.00 6.84 12.27
C LYS A 193 -7.64 5.41 11.85
N THR A 194 -8.23 4.94 10.74
CA THR A 194 -7.97 3.61 10.16
C THR A 194 -7.47 3.72 8.72
N VAL A 195 -6.63 4.71 8.43
CA VAL A 195 -6.11 4.94 7.09
C VAL A 195 -5.28 3.75 6.64
N HIS A 196 -5.79 3.06 5.64
CA HIS A 196 -5.11 1.96 4.95
C HIS A 196 -5.31 2.18 3.46
N PRO A 197 -4.29 2.68 2.74
CA PRO A 197 -4.44 3.07 1.33
C PRO A 197 -5.05 1.99 0.43
N PRO A 198 -4.76 0.68 0.58
CA PRO A 198 -5.45 -0.37 -0.16
C PRO A 198 -6.98 -0.42 0.04
N GLY A 199 -7.48 0.07 1.18
CA GLY A 199 -8.90 0.26 1.44
C GLY A 199 -9.57 1.16 0.40
N GLY A 200 -8.90 2.20 -0.07
CA GLY A 200 -9.42 3.06 -1.14
C GLY A 200 -9.69 2.28 -2.44
N ALA A 201 -8.82 1.32 -2.78
CA ALA A 201 -9.04 0.43 -3.91
C ALA A 201 -10.23 -0.54 -3.66
N THR A 202 -10.41 -1.02 -2.43
CA THR A 202 -11.58 -1.82 -2.03
C THR A 202 -12.89 -1.04 -2.20
N ALA A 203 -12.93 0.22 -1.77
CA ALA A 203 -14.09 1.09 -1.99
C ALA A 203 -14.36 1.30 -3.49
N LEU A 204 -13.32 1.50 -4.29
CA LEU A 204 -13.44 1.68 -5.73
C LEU A 204 -14.01 0.42 -6.39
N ILE A 205 -13.50 -0.78 -6.06
CA ILE A 205 -14.02 -2.07 -6.55
C ILE A 205 -15.52 -2.19 -6.27
N ALA A 206 -15.96 -1.90 -5.04
CA ALA A 206 -17.38 -1.94 -4.68
C ALA A 206 -18.21 -0.89 -5.42
N ALA A 207 -17.69 0.33 -5.52
CA ALA A 207 -18.35 1.46 -6.17
C ALA A 207 -18.45 1.32 -7.70
N THR A 208 -17.58 0.51 -8.30
CA THR A 208 -17.58 0.22 -9.75
C THR A 208 -18.19 -1.14 -10.11
N ALA A 209 -18.71 -1.88 -9.14
CA ALA A 209 -19.32 -3.18 -9.41
C ALA A 209 -20.49 -3.06 -10.40
N ASN A 210 -20.83 -4.14 -11.12
CA ASN A 210 -22.12 -4.23 -11.82
C ASN A 210 -23.28 -3.98 -10.84
N PRO A 211 -24.49 -3.61 -11.30
CA PRO A 211 -25.61 -3.24 -10.42
C PRO A 211 -25.73 -4.16 -9.22
N LEU A 212 -25.41 -3.60 -8.06
CA LEU A 212 -25.17 -4.35 -6.82
C LEU A 212 -26.50 -4.51 -6.09
N ARG A 213 -26.92 -5.74 -5.82
CA ARG A 213 -28.06 -5.98 -4.93
C ARG A 213 -27.61 -5.86 -3.47
N PRO A 214 -28.49 -5.46 -2.53
CA PRO A 214 -28.12 -5.32 -1.12
C PRO A 214 -27.44 -6.56 -0.52
N TRP A 215 -27.95 -7.75 -0.86
CA TRP A 215 -27.35 -9.02 -0.43
C TRP A 215 -25.91 -9.20 -0.92
N GLN A 216 -25.63 -8.84 -2.18
CA GLN A 216 -24.29 -8.95 -2.77
C GLN A 216 -23.32 -7.94 -2.13
N GLY A 217 -23.81 -6.75 -1.77
CA GLY A 217 -23.02 -5.78 -1.01
C GLY A 217 -22.63 -6.28 0.38
N PHE A 218 -23.58 -6.88 1.10
CA PHE A 218 -23.29 -7.52 2.39
C PHE A 218 -22.27 -8.66 2.23
N GLN A 219 -22.46 -9.52 1.22
CA GLN A 219 -21.54 -10.61 0.91
C GLN A 219 -20.13 -10.10 0.61
N PHE A 220 -20.00 -9.02 -0.17
CA PHE A 220 -18.71 -8.39 -0.46
C PHE A 220 -17.99 -7.92 0.82
N VAL A 221 -18.70 -7.24 1.72
CA VAL A 221 -18.12 -6.79 3.00
C VAL A 221 -17.64 -7.98 3.84
N VAL A 222 -18.41 -9.07 3.88
CA VAL A 222 -18.02 -10.31 4.57
C VAL A 222 -16.80 -10.94 3.92
N CYS A 223 -16.73 -11.04 2.58
CA CYS A 223 -15.57 -11.57 1.87
C CYS A 223 -14.30 -10.77 2.17
N ILE A 224 -14.39 -9.43 2.12
CA ILE A 224 -13.26 -8.55 2.47
C ILE A 224 -12.85 -8.76 3.93
N GLY A 225 -13.80 -8.85 4.85
CA GLY A 225 -13.52 -9.10 6.28
C GLY A 225 -12.78 -10.43 6.49
N ILE A 226 -13.29 -11.52 5.91
CA ILE A 226 -12.68 -12.86 6.00
C ILE A 226 -11.29 -12.86 5.35
N GLY A 227 -11.15 -12.28 4.15
CA GLY A 227 -9.87 -12.15 3.46
C GLY A 227 -8.85 -11.36 4.27
N SER A 228 -9.26 -10.23 4.87
CA SER A 228 -8.42 -9.43 5.77
C SER A 228 -7.98 -10.21 7.01
N VAL A 229 -8.89 -10.93 7.67
CA VAL A 229 -8.53 -11.76 8.83
C VAL A 229 -7.58 -12.88 8.43
N GLY A 230 -7.87 -13.60 7.34
CA GLY A 230 -7.01 -14.69 6.85
C GLY A 230 -5.60 -14.20 6.50
N MET A 231 -5.50 -13.07 5.81
CA MET A 231 -4.21 -12.46 5.49
C MET A 231 -3.46 -11.96 6.73
N LEU A 232 -4.18 -11.37 7.69
CA LEU A 232 -3.59 -10.92 8.94
C LEU A 232 -3.02 -12.10 9.74
N LEU A 233 -3.71 -13.25 9.78
CA LEU A 233 -3.19 -14.44 10.46
C LEU A 233 -1.85 -14.89 9.86
N VAL A 234 -1.74 -14.89 8.53
CA VAL A 234 -0.46 -15.19 7.86
C VAL A 234 0.60 -14.15 8.21
N ALA A 235 0.23 -12.88 8.21
CA ALA A 235 1.14 -11.80 8.60
C ALA A 235 1.64 -11.93 10.04
N LEU A 236 0.77 -12.26 10.99
CA LEU A 236 1.13 -12.49 12.39
C LEU A 236 2.09 -13.68 12.54
N VAL A 237 1.91 -14.75 11.77
CA VAL A 237 2.82 -15.90 11.80
C VAL A 237 4.17 -15.52 11.18
N PHE A 238 4.19 -15.08 9.93
CA PHE A 238 5.45 -14.82 9.20
C PHE A 238 6.26 -13.66 9.77
N ASN A 239 5.61 -12.57 10.17
CA ASN A 239 6.33 -11.42 10.71
C ASN A 239 6.89 -11.67 12.11
N ASN A 240 6.31 -12.60 12.89
CA ASN A 240 6.83 -12.97 14.22
C ASN A 240 7.79 -14.18 14.20
N LEU A 241 7.78 -15.00 13.15
CA LEU A 241 8.80 -16.05 12.95
C LEU A 241 10.19 -15.45 12.69
N HIS A 242 10.24 -14.22 12.16
CA HIS A 242 11.50 -13.52 11.95
C HIS A 242 11.99 -12.88 13.26
N LEU A 243 13.09 -13.42 13.81
CA LEU A 243 13.64 -13.07 15.14
C LEU A 243 13.88 -11.57 15.40
N ARG A 244 14.04 -10.75 14.36
CA ARG A 244 14.32 -9.30 14.45
C ARG A 244 13.10 -8.41 14.23
N LYS A 245 11.95 -8.98 13.88
CA LYS A 245 10.71 -8.27 13.54
C LYS A 245 9.67 -8.54 14.62
N ARG A 246 8.80 -7.55 14.89
CA ARG A 246 7.68 -7.68 15.82
C ARG A 246 6.45 -7.10 15.16
N TYR A 247 5.40 -7.90 15.05
CA TYR A 247 4.13 -7.47 14.49
C TYR A 247 2.96 -8.10 15.26
N PRO A 248 2.01 -7.31 15.77
CA PRO A 248 1.89 -5.87 15.62
C PRO A 248 2.81 -5.06 16.52
N MET A 249 3.11 -3.84 16.11
CA MET A 249 3.75 -2.83 16.97
C MET A 249 2.71 -2.17 17.88
N PHE A 250 1.50 -1.96 17.37
CA PHE A 250 0.34 -1.44 18.11
C PHE A 250 -0.97 -1.80 17.39
N TRP A 251 -2.09 -1.68 18.11
CA TRP A 251 -3.45 -1.91 17.61
C TRP A 251 -4.17 -0.58 17.39
#